data_AF-A0A0B6Z7I9-F1
#
_entry.id   AF-A0A0B6Z7I9-F1
#
_cell.length_a   1.000
_cell.length_b   1.000
_cell.length_c   1.000
_cell.angle_alpha   90.00
_cell.angle_beta   90.00
_cell.angle_gamma   90.00
#
_symmetry.space_group_name_H-M   'P 1'
#
loop_
_entity.id
_entity.type
_entity.pdbx_description
1 polymer ?
#
loop_
_entity_poly.entity_id
_entity_poly.type
_entity_poly.pdbx_seq_one_letter_code
_entity_poly.pdbx_strand_id
1 'polypeptide(L)'
;GDVSRVLIDIHVRLLRRIGKSIVNSDRFEKCIIKFCHHFSEFDAWEVESYGYKHAQLGTKLRILKNLLECQFDYNLKFKEKINGLSAEEMRVMPIGRDKE
;
A
#
# COMPACT_ATOMS: atom_id res chain seq x y z
N GLY A 1 12.08 14.46 12.64
CA GLY A 1 10.86 13.89 13.22
C GLY A 1 10.78 12.43 12.88
N ASP A 2 10.25 11.60 13.78
CA ASP A 2 10.06 10.17 13.53
C ASP A 2 8.89 9.91 12.58
N VAL A 3 8.89 8.72 11.96
CA VAL A 3 7.79 8.29 11.09
C VAL A 3 6.53 8.15 11.94
N SER A 4 5.42 8.75 11.48
CA SER A 4 4.15 8.67 12.18
C SER A 4 3.74 7.22 12.43
N ARG A 5 3.39 6.88 13.68
CA ARG A 5 2.87 5.55 14.04
C ARG A 5 1.67 5.16 13.20
N VAL A 6 0.80 6.12 12.87
CA VAL A 6 -0.37 5.88 12.01
C VAL A 6 0.05 5.36 10.64
N LEU A 7 1.13 5.91 10.06
CA LEU A 7 1.64 5.46 8.77
C LEU A 7 2.21 4.05 8.86
N ILE A 8 2.97 3.75 9.93
CA ILE A 8 3.49 2.41 10.19
C ILE A 8 2.33 1.41 10.30
N ASP A 9 1.30 1.73 11.07
CA ASP A 9 0.14 0.87 11.26
C ASP A 9 -0.67 0.64 9.98
N ILE A 10 -0.71 1.62 9.08
CA ILE A 10 -1.28 1.45 7.74
C ILE A 10 -0.46 0.41 6.95
N HIS A 11 0.86 0.55 6.88
CA HIS A 11 1.73 -0.38 6.16
C HIS A 11 1.62 -1.81 6.73
N VAL A 12 1.69 -1.95 8.06
CA VAL A 12 1.56 -3.24 8.74
C VAL A 12 0.21 -3.89 8.42
N ARG A 13 -0.89 -3.13 8.45
CA ARG A 13 -2.23 -3.65 8.11
C ARG A 13 -2.33 -4.10 6.65
N LEU A 14 -1.80 -3.33 5.72
CA LEU A 14 -1.81 -3.68 4.29
C LEU A 14 -0.98 -4.93 4.01
N LEU A 15 0.22 -5.04 4.59
CA LEU A 15 1.09 -6.22 4.48
C LEU A 15 0.41 -7.48 5.04
N ARG A 16 -0.23 -7.38 6.21
CA ARG A 16 -0.96 -8.51 6.80
C ARG A 16 -2.11 -8.99 5.93
N ARG A 17 -2.84 -8.07 5.30
CA ARG A 17 -3.97 -8.37 4.42
C ARG A 17 -3.58 -9.11 3.14
N ILE A 18 -2.31 -9.01 2.72
CA ILE A 18 -1.77 -9.73 1.54
C ILE A 18 -0.94 -10.96 1.94
N GLY A 19 -1.18 -11.51 3.12
CA GLY A 19 -0.57 -12.77 3.57
C GLY A 19 0.77 -12.63 4.31
N LYS A 20 1.25 -11.41 4.59
CA LYS A 20 2.44 -11.20 5.45
C LYS A 20 2.00 -11.04 6.92
N SER A 21 1.46 -12.10 7.51
CA SER A 21 0.82 -12.06 8.84
C SER A 21 1.76 -11.74 10.02
N ILE A 22 3.05 -12.05 9.90
CA ILE A 22 4.06 -11.94 10.98
C ILE A 22 4.54 -10.49 11.19
N VAL A 23 4.14 -9.55 10.32
CA VAL A 23 4.61 -8.15 10.40
C VAL A 23 4.06 -7.46 11.65
N ASN A 24 4.92 -6.81 12.43
CA ASN A 24 4.57 -5.91 13.52
C ASN A 24 5.28 -4.55 13.32
N SER A 25 4.92 -3.56 14.12
CA SER A 25 5.44 -2.20 13.97
C SER A 25 6.96 -2.12 14.19
N ASP A 26 7.57 -3.03 14.94
CA ASP A 26 9.03 -3.05 15.15
C ASP A 26 9.79 -3.66 13.96
N ARG A 27 9.12 -4.53 13.18
CA ARG A 27 9.71 -5.24 12.03
C ARG A 27 9.20 -4.73 10.69
N PHE A 28 8.36 -3.69 10.67
CA PHE A 28 7.68 -3.24 9.46
C PHE A 28 8.68 -2.88 8.36
N GLU A 29 9.78 -2.21 8.70
CA GLU A 29 10.77 -1.72 7.76
C GLU A 29 11.46 -2.86 7.01
N LYS A 30 11.89 -3.91 7.73
CA LYS A 30 12.43 -5.13 7.13
C LYS A 30 11.43 -5.80 6.18
N CYS A 31 10.14 -5.74 6.51
CA CYS A 31 9.10 -6.31 5.67
C CYS A 31 8.77 -5.43 4.46
N ILE A 32 8.90 -4.11 4.58
CA ILE A 32 8.79 -3.17 3.48
C ILE A 32 9.93 -3.37 2.49
N ILE A 33 11.18 -3.48 2.95
CA ILE A 33 12.33 -3.77 2.09
C ILE A 33 12.08 -5.03 1.24
N LYS A 34 11.71 -6.13 1.91
CA LYS A 34 11.35 -7.39 1.22
C LYS A 34 10.21 -7.22 0.23
N PHE A 35 9.23 -6.39 0.56
CA PHE A 35 8.13 -6.08 -0.34
C PHE A 35 8.64 -5.29 -1.57
N CYS A 36 9.45 -4.26 -1.37
CA CYS A 36 10.01 -3.42 -2.43
C CYS A 36 10.75 -4.22 -3.50
N HIS A 37 11.53 -5.25 -3.12
CA HIS A 37 12.22 -6.13 -4.10
C HIS A 37 11.29 -6.81 -5.12
N HIS A 38 9.98 -6.90 -4.85
CA HIS A 38 9.02 -7.44 -5.83
C HIS A 38 8.57 -6.39 -6.88
N PHE A 39 8.89 -5.11 -6.67
CA PHE A 39 8.40 -4.00 -7.49
C PHE A 39 9.51 -3.09 -8.03
N SER A 40 10.53 -2.80 -7.21
CA SER A 40 11.60 -1.86 -7.53
C SER A 40 12.82 -2.11 -6.63
N GLU A 41 13.91 -2.57 -7.24
CA GLU A 41 15.21 -2.71 -6.57
C GLU A 41 15.73 -1.36 -6.06
N PHE A 42 15.44 -0.26 -6.76
CA PHE A 42 15.83 1.08 -6.33
C PHE A 42 15.10 1.50 -5.04
N ASP A 43 13.79 1.27 -4.98
CA ASP A 43 13.01 1.61 -3.78
C ASP A 43 13.42 0.71 -2.59
N ALA A 44 13.79 -0.55 -2.84
CA ALA A 44 14.33 -1.43 -1.82
C ALA A 44 15.69 -0.92 -1.31
N TRP A 45 16.63 -0.67 -2.21
CA TRP A 45 17.97 -0.17 -1.88
C TRP A 45 17.93 1.16 -1.12
N GLU A 46 17.04 2.09 -1.50
CA GLU A 46 16.93 3.39 -0.82
C GLU A 46 16.49 3.21 0.63
N VAL A 47 15.50 2.34 0.88
CA VAL A 47 15.03 2.05 2.24
C VAL A 47 16.07 1.26 3.03
N GLU A 48 16.81 0.34 2.42
CA GLU A 48 17.93 -0.37 3.07
C GLU A 48 19.07 0.56 3.48
N SER A 49 19.41 1.52 2.60
CA SER A 49 20.57 2.39 2.77
C SER A 49 20.32 3.54 3.74
N TYR A 50 19.12 4.13 3.69
CA TYR A 50 18.82 5.36 4.44
C TYR A 50 17.74 5.14 5.50
N GLY A 51 17.07 4.01 5.47
CA GLY A 51 15.89 3.74 6.29
C GLY A 51 14.63 4.42 5.76
N TYR A 52 13.47 3.84 6.10
CA TYR A 52 12.16 4.33 5.65
C TYR A 52 11.93 5.79 6.05
N LYS A 53 12.44 6.22 7.21
CA LYS A 53 12.36 7.60 7.69
C LYS A 53 12.99 8.60 6.70
N HIS A 54 14.16 8.27 6.15
CA HIS A 54 14.93 9.17 5.30
C HIS A 54 14.75 8.94 3.80
N ALA A 55 14.04 7.88 3.41
CA ALA A 55 13.64 7.65 2.02
C ALA A 55 12.86 8.85 1.44
N GLN A 56 13.00 9.06 0.14
CA GLN A 56 12.34 10.15 -0.56
C GLN A 56 10.81 10.03 -0.45
N LEU A 57 10.12 11.17 -0.48
CA LEU A 57 8.65 11.18 -0.47
C LEU A 57 8.08 10.37 -1.63
N GLY A 58 8.67 10.47 -2.82
CA GLY A 58 8.28 9.68 -3.99
C GLY A 58 8.35 8.17 -3.75
N THR A 59 9.44 7.70 -3.13
CA THR A 59 9.63 6.28 -2.75
C THR A 59 8.56 5.83 -1.77
N LYS A 60 8.30 6.61 -0.70
CA LYS A 60 7.24 6.31 0.27
C LYS A 60 5.85 6.21 -0.39
N LEU A 61 5.56 7.10 -1.32
CA LEU A 61 4.29 7.10 -2.07
C LEU A 61 4.16 5.88 -2.99
N ARG A 62 5.22 5.50 -3.71
CA ARG A 62 5.22 4.30 -4.56
C ARG A 62 5.03 3.03 -3.74
N ILE A 63 5.71 2.90 -2.61
CA ILE A 63 5.56 1.76 -1.69
C ILE A 63 4.10 1.64 -1.22
N LEU A 64 3.51 2.75 -0.77
CA LEU A 64 2.12 2.77 -0.32
C LEU A 64 1.15 2.43 -1.45
N LYS A 65 1.36 3.00 -2.64
CA LYS A 65 0.56 2.71 -3.84
C LYS A 65 0.60 1.22 -4.17
N ASN A 66 1.77 0.61 -4.25
CA ASN A 66 1.92 -0.80 -4.59
C ASN A 66 1.23 -1.70 -3.53
N LEU A 67 1.34 -1.35 -2.24
CA LEU A 67 0.63 -2.07 -1.17
C LEU A 67 -0.90 -1.99 -1.30
N LEU A 68 -1.43 -0.84 -1.72
CA LEU A 68 -2.85 -0.64 -1.98
C LEU A 68 -3.31 -1.43 -3.20
N GLU A 69 -2.55 -1.40 -4.30
CA GLU A 69 -2.84 -2.16 -5.52
C GLU A 69 -2.85 -3.67 -5.24
N CYS A 70 -1.86 -4.19 -4.47
CA CYS A 70 -1.83 -5.59 -4.05
C CYS A 70 -3.07 -6.06 -3.28
N GLN A 71 -3.88 -5.16 -2.71
CA GLN A 71 -5.12 -5.56 -2.05
C GLN A 71 -6.10 -6.17 -3.07
N PHE A 72 -6.15 -5.67 -4.30
CA PHE A 72 -7.04 -6.17 -5.35
C PHE A 72 -6.69 -7.61 -5.78
N ASP A 73 -5.43 -8.00 -5.63
CA ASP A 73 -4.96 -9.33 -6.05
C ASP A 73 -4.92 -10.34 -4.92
N TYR A 74 -4.41 -9.92 -3.75
CA TYR A 74 -4.00 -10.85 -2.68
C TYR A 74 -4.86 -10.78 -1.41
N ASN A 75 -5.63 -9.72 -1.21
CA ASN A 75 -6.58 -9.65 -0.10
C ASN A 75 -7.91 -10.27 -0.53
N LEU A 76 -8.04 -11.60 -0.37
CA LEU A 76 -9.14 -12.40 -0.90
C LEU A 76 -10.53 -11.80 -0.60
N LYS A 77 -10.80 -11.44 0.66
CA LYS A 77 -12.09 -10.86 1.06
C LYS A 77 -12.39 -9.54 0.36
N PHE A 78 -11.36 -8.71 0.18
CA PHE A 78 -11.50 -7.44 -0.53
C PHE A 78 -11.71 -7.68 -2.03
N LYS A 79 -10.89 -8.54 -2.64
CA LYS A 79 -11.00 -8.94 -4.03
C LYS A 79 -12.38 -9.50 -4.38
N GLU A 80 -12.87 -10.46 -3.59
CA GLU A 80 -14.21 -11.06 -3.78
C GLU A 80 -15.30 -10.01 -3.70
N LYS A 81 -15.21 -9.09 -2.71
CA LYS A 81 -16.15 -7.98 -2.59
C LYS A 81 -16.13 -7.06 -3.81
N ILE A 82 -14.95 -6.68 -4.30
CA ILE A 82 -14.82 -5.79 -5.46
C ILE A 82 -15.31 -6.49 -6.74
N ASN A 83 -14.94 -7.75 -6.94
CA ASN A 83 -15.36 -8.52 -8.11
C ASN A 83 -16.86 -8.80 -8.16
N GLY A 84 -17.55 -8.71 -7.02
CA GLY A 84 -19.00 -8.80 -6.94
C GLY A 84 -19.75 -7.50 -7.31
N LEU A 85 -19.03 -6.37 -7.45
CA LEU A 85 -19.64 -5.11 -7.84
C LEU A 85 -19.85 -5.07 -9.36
N SER A 86 -20.96 -4.47 -9.78
CA SER A 86 -21.20 -4.14 -11.17
C SER A 86 -20.28 -3.01 -11.64
N ALA A 87 -20.10 -2.90 -12.95
CA ALA A 87 -19.34 -1.79 -13.54
C ALA A 87 -19.91 -0.41 -13.16
N GLU A 88 -21.21 -0.31 -12.93
CA GLU A 88 -21.86 0.94 -12.53
C GLU A 88 -21.50 1.33 -11.10
N GLU A 89 -21.47 0.38 -10.17
CA GLU A 89 -21.08 0.61 -8.78
C GLU A 89 -19.60 0.97 -8.61
N MET A 90 -18.75 0.54 -9.55
CA MET A 90 -17.32 0.86 -9.55
C MET A 90 -16.99 2.21 -10.19
N ARG A 91 -17.90 2.76 -11.00
CA ARG A 91 -17.67 4.04 -11.69
C ARG A 91 -17.93 5.21 -10.74
N VAL A 92 -16.96 6.11 -10.66
CA VAL A 92 -17.20 7.44 -10.09
C VAL A 92 -18.07 8.19 -11.08
N MET A 93 -19.32 8.47 -10.69
CA MET A 93 -20.21 9.29 -11.51
C MET A 93 -19.62 10.70 -11.67
N PRO A 94 -19.72 11.31 -12.86
CA PRO A 94 -19.25 12.67 -13.06
C PRO A 94 -19.98 13.61 -12.10
N ILE A 95 -19.21 14.36 -11.33
CA ILE A 95 -19.70 15.37 -10.39
C ILE A 95 -19.99 16.64 -11.21
N GLY A 96 -21.23 16.81 -11.65
CA GLY A 96 -21.67 17.97 -12.42
C GLY A 96 -22.47 17.58 -13.66
N ARG A 97 -23.79 17.73 -13.58
CA ARG A 97 -24.63 17.94 -14.76
C ARG A 97 -25.11 19.39 -14.67
N ASP A 98 -25.06 20.12 -15.78
CA ASP A 98 -25.75 21.40 -15.85
C ASP A 98 -27.22 21.19 -15.52
N LYS A 99 -27.79 22.11 -14.72
CA LYS A 99 -29.24 22.14 -14.50
C LYS A 99 -29.86 22.64 -15.80
N GLU A 100 -30.78 21.86 -16.36
CA GLU A 100 -31.74 22.37 -17.35
C GLU A 100 -32.51 23.58 -16.80
#